data_AF-A0A6V7KEH6-F1
#
_entry.id   AF-A0A6V7KEH6-F1
#
_cell.length_a   1.000
_cell.length_b   1.000
_cell.length_c   1.000
_cell.angle_alpha   90.00
_cell.angle_beta   90.00
_cell.angle_gamma   90.00
#
_symmetry.space_group_name_H-M   'P 1'
#
loop_
_entity.id
_entity.type
_entity.pdbx_description
1 polymer ?
#
loop_
_entity_poly.entity_id
_entity_poly.type
_entity_poly.pdbx_seq_one_letter_code
_entity_poly.pdbx_strand_id
1 'polypeptide(L)' 'MAIRITLECGHTSMLRARTTPEGYTHDWEVFVRGVDNADISHYVDK' A
#
# COMPACT_ATOMS: atom_id res chain seq x y z
N MET A 1 -15.67 26.89 -1.81
CA MET A 1 -16.00 25.52 -2.26
C MET A 1 -15.03 24.58 -1.55
N ALA A 2 -15.50 23.46 -1.00
CA ALA A 2 -14.65 22.48 -0.30
C ALA A 2 -14.75 21.14 -1.02
N ILE A 3 -13.60 20.50 -1.27
CA ILE A 3 -13.51 19.18 -1.90
C ILE A 3 -13.04 18.20 -0.82
N ARG A 4 -13.71 17.05 -0.73
CA ARG A 4 -13.31 15.94 0.11
C ARG A 4 -12.89 14.78 -0.79
N ILE A 5 -11.72 14.23 -0.53
CA ILE A 5 -11.21 13.00 -1.15
C ILE A 5 -10.98 11.94 -0.07
N THR A 6 -11.03 10.68 -0.46
CA THR A 6 -10.77 9.54 0.43
C THR A 6 -9.71 8.66 -0.21
N LEU A 7 -8.67 8.35 0.55
CA LEU A 7 -7.62 7.41 0.18
C LEU A 7 -7.70 6.20 1.08
N GLU A 8 -7.29 5.05 0.55
CA GLU A 8 -7.12 3.82 1.30
C GLU A 8 -5.62 3.55 1.47
N CYS A 9 -5.20 3.37 2.72
CA CYS A 9 -3.84 2.96 3.07
C CYS A 9 -3.91 1.56 3.68
N GLY A 10 -3.08 0.65 3.19
CA GLY A 10 -3.09 -0.73 3.64
C GLY A 10 -1.75 -1.42 3.46
N HIS A 11 -1.70 -2.67 3.90
CA HIS A 11 -0.53 -3.52 3.72
C HIS A 11 -0.93 -4.99 3.61
N THR A 12 -0.04 -5.79 3.02
CA THR A 12 -0.07 -7.24 3.11
C THR A 12 1.23 -7.71 3.76
N SER A 13 1.17 -8.82 4.51
CA SER A 13 2.35 -9.44 5.08
C SER A 13 2.18 -10.95 5.12
N MET A 14 3.24 -11.67 4.76
CA MET A 14 3.27 -13.12 4.70
C MET A 14 4.54 -13.63 5.37
N LEU A 15 4.37 -14.59 6.27
CA LEU A 15 5.49 -15.30 6.87
C LEU A 15 6.19 -16.15 5.80
N ARG A 16 7.50 -15.99 5.68
CA ARG A 16 8.30 -16.77 4.74
C ARG A 16 8.49 -18.20 5.26
N ALA A 17 8.48 -19.16 4.35
CA ALA A 17 8.78 -20.55 4.68
C ALA A 17 10.25 -20.74 5.16
N ARG A 18 11.16 -19.87 4.70
CA ARG A 18 12.57 -19.81 5.13
C ARG A 18 13.03 -18.36 5.15
N THR A 19 13.88 -18.04 6.13
CA THR A 19 14.47 -16.71 6.25
C THR A 19 15.42 -16.40 5.09
N THR A 20 15.56 -15.12 4.73
CA THR A 20 16.59 -14.70 3.76
C THR A 20 17.99 -14.80 4.39
N PRO A 21 19.07 -14.74 3.60
CA PRO A 21 20.44 -14.68 4.13
C PRO A 21 20.68 -13.51 5.09
N GLU A 22 19.98 -12.40 4.88
CA GLU A 22 19.99 -11.21 5.73
C GLU A 22 19.13 -11.39 7.00
N GLY A 23 18.38 -12.49 7.10
CA GLY A 23 17.56 -12.84 8.25
C GLY A 23 16.10 -12.39 8.17
N TYR A 24 15.61 -11.90 7.03
CA TYR A 24 14.22 -11.45 6.91
C TYR A 24 13.25 -12.62 6.98
N THR A 25 12.18 -12.44 7.76
CA THR A 25 11.18 -13.48 8.08
C THR A 25 9.86 -13.29 7.36
N HIS A 26 9.57 -12.08 6.88
CA HIS A 26 8.30 -11.73 6.27
C HIS A 26 8.52 -11.04 4.94
N ASP A 27 7.70 -11.40 3.96
CA ASP A 27 7.49 -10.57 2.77
C ASP A 27 6.30 -9.66 3.06
N TRP A 28 6.43 -8.38 2.73
CA TRP A 28 5.37 -7.42 2.98
C TRP A 28 5.36 -6.34 1.90
N GLU A 29 4.17 -5.77 1.71
CA GLU A 29 3.93 -4.70 0.77
C GLU A 29 2.99 -3.69 1.43
N VAL A 30 3.26 -2.40 1.26
CA VAL A 30 2.42 -1.30 1.74
C VAL A 30 1.93 -0.52 0.54
N PHE A 31 0.67 -0.08 0.57
CA PHE A 31 0.08 0.66 -0.54
C PHE A 31 -0.75 1.85 -0.07
N VAL A 32 -0.86 2.82 -0.98
CA VAL A 32 -1.83 3.92 -0.95
C VAL A 32 -2.60 3.86 -2.27
N ARG A 33 -3.93 3.87 -2.22
CA ARG A 33 -4.78 3.80 -3.41
C ARG A 33 -6.07 4.60 -3.24
N GLY A 34 -6.80 4.81 -4.33
CA GLY A 34 -8.16 5.36 -4.28
C GLY A 34 -9.15 4.31 -3.79
N VAL A 35 -10.13 4.75 -2.99
CA VAL A 35 -11.28 3.91 -2.61
C VAL A 35 -12.06 3.52 -3.87
N ASP A 36 -12.60 2.29 -3.90
CA ASP A 36 -13.35 1.73 -5.03
C ASP A 36 -12.59 1.81 -6.37
N ASN A 37 -11.26 1.67 -6.30
CA ASN A 37 -10.35 1.70 -7.45
C ASN A 37 -10.34 3.07 -8.19
N ALA A 38 -10.64 4.16 -7.48
CA ALA A 38 -10.52 5.51 -8.02
C ALA A 38 -9.07 5.84 -8.43
N ASP A 39 -8.91 6.47 -9.59
CA ASP A 39 -7.59 6.91 -10.08
C ASP A 39 -7.12 8.16 -9.32
N ILE A 40 -6.11 7.99 -8.47
CA ILE A 40 -5.54 9.05 -7.63
C ILE A 40 -4.45 9.86 -8.35
N SER A 41 -3.96 9.40 -9.51
CA SER A 41 -2.87 10.05 -10.24
C SER A 41 -3.22 11.47 -10.72
N HIS A 42 -4.52 11.77 -10.83
CA HIS A 42 -5.02 13.10 -11.16
C HIS A 42 -4.72 14.16 -10.09
N TYR A 43 -4.52 13.77 -8.83
CA TYR A 43 -4.36 14.69 -7.70
C TYR A 43 -3.29 14.27 -6.69
N VAL A 44 -2.58 13.17 -6.95
CA VAL A 44 -1.42 12.71 -6.19
C VAL A 44 -0.23 12.63 -7.15
N ASP A 45 0.79 13.44 -6.89
CA ASP A 45 2.00 13.54 -7.71
C ASP A 45 2.96 12.36 -7.48
N LYS A 46 3.08 11.89 -6.22
CA LYS A 46 3.96 10.78 -5.81
C LYS A 46 3.54 10.18 -4.47
#